data_AF-E3RFU3-F1
#
_entry.id   AF-E3RFU3-F1
#
_cell.length_a   1.000
_cell.length_b   1.000
_cell.length_c   1.000
_cell.angle_alpha   90.00
_cell.angle_beta   90.00
_cell.angle_gamma   90.00
#
_symmetry.space_group_name_H-M   'P 1'
#
loop_
_entity.id
_entity.type
_entity.pdbx_description
1 polymer ?
#
loop_
_entity_poly.entity_id
_entity_poly.type
_entity_poly.pdbx_seq_one_letter_code
_entity_poly.pdbx_strand_id
1 'polypeptide(L)'
;MALPLVKTLPECADYFKTVEPFLPQLYELPTKVAAHITDAQALKELYLNTNPLISSLAFAAMFLPPIVLVVSEFNRNYSQIDRLWSLLPAFYNIHYTVWAHLNGLPTMKLDHVMAVSVIWSARLTFNYWRKGGYEVGSEDYRWIIVKDYIGGPAMFVFNVTFISLYQSVLLWLITAPTYVLLLASRISRNDVTSYDTLFGRGMLVLVVLEFFADQAQWNFYKARGAYHKTAKVPSEYKYTREQLDRGFNTTGLFAWSRHPNFAAEQAFWVALYQWCCLETGTYANWAGVGALAYLLLFQGSTWLTELLSAGKYSEYKVYQERVGRFLPKFGTKSMDAPLNEKEQKKVNNAKVGKGAIKTK
;
A
#
# COMPACT_ATOMS: atom_id res chain seq x y z
N MET A 1 22.50 -16.71 -18.32
CA MET A 1 21.30 -16.14 -18.98
C MET A 1 20.47 -15.46 -17.91
N ALA A 2 20.01 -14.22 -18.12
CA ALA A 2 19.34 -13.42 -17.09
C ALA A 2 17.87 -13.80 -16.88
N LEU A 3 17.22 -14.37 -17.89
CA LEU A 3 15.80 -14.74 -17.85
C LEU A 3 15.58 -16.24 -18.01
N PRO A 4 14.46 -16.77 -17.49
CA PRO A 4 14.07 -18.16 -17.67
C PRO A 4 13.78 -18.48 -19.15
N LEU A 5 14.00 -19.75 -19.51
CA LEU A 5 13.60 -20.35 -20.77
C LEU A 5 12.14 -20.83 -20.67
N VAL A 6 11.21 -19.91 -20.91
CA VAL A 6 9.77 -20.19 -20.99
C VAL A 6 9.31 -20.18 -22.44
N LYS A 7 8.46 -21.14 -22.83
CA LYS A 7 7.95 -21.30 -24.21
C LYS A 7 6.47 -20.99 -24.33
N THR A 8 5.72 -21.13 -23.24
CA THR A 8 4.27 -20.89 -23.21
C THR A 8 3.90 -19.86 -22.15
N LEU A 9 2.75 -19.19 -22.34
CA LEU A 9 2.26 -18.15 -21.41
C LEU A 9 2.04 -18.67 -19.98
N PRO A 10 1.49 -19.88 -19.75
CA PRO A 10 1.35 -20.40 -18.39
C PRO A 10 2.68 -20.63 -17.68
N GLU A 11 3.74 -20.98 -18.41
CA GLU A 11 5.08 -21.18 -17.84
C GLU A 11 5.69 -19.88 -17.31
N CYS A 12 5.27 -18.71 -17.80
CA CYS A 12 5.70 -17.41 -17.28
C CYS A 12 5.24 -17.18 -15.83
N ALA A 13 4.22 -17.92 -15.37
CA ALA A 13 3.68 -17.83 -14.02
C ALA A 13 4.13 -19.00 -13.11
N ASP A 14 4.97 -19.92 -13.61
CA ASP A 14 5.45 -21.09 -12.86
C ASP A 14 6.68 -20.75 -12.01
N TYR A 15 6.59 -20.95 -10.69
CA TYR A 15 7.67 -20.61 -9.75
C TYR A 15 8.95 -21.41 -10.00
N PHE A 16 8.83 -22.72 -10.22
CA PHE A 16 9.96 -23.65 -10.40
C PHE A 16 10.70 -23.37 -11.71
N LYS A 17 10.02 -22.82 -12.71
CA LYS A 17 10.64 -22.41 -13.98
C LYS A 17 11.18 -20.98 -13.95
N THR A 18 10.54 -20.06 -13.23
CA THR A 18 10.80 -18.62 -13.38
C THR A 18 11.56 -17.97 -12.23
N VAL A 19 11.57 -18.57 -11.04
CA VAL A 19 12.15 -17.99 -9.83
C VAL A 19 13.23 -18.90 -9.25
N GLU A 20 12.91 -20.16 -8.95
CA GLU A 20 13.82 -21.09 -8.28
C GLU A 20 15.21 -21.22 -8.94
N PRO A 21 15.33 -21.32 -10.28
CA PRO A 21 16.64 -21.47 -10.93
C PRO A 21 17.55 -20.26 -10.76
N PHE A 22 17.00 -19.11 -10.38
CA PHE A 22 17.72 -17.84 -10.23
C PHE A 22 18.04 -17.49 -8.78
N LEU A 23 17.54 -18.25 -7.81
CA LEU A 23 17.87 -18.05 -6.38
C LEU A 23 19.37 -18.06 -6.08
N PRO A 24 20.22 -18.90 -6.74
CA PRO A 24 21.67 -18.82 -6.54
C PRO A 24 22.26 -17.43 -6.82
N GLN A 25 21.68 -16.68 -7.78
CA GLN A 25 22.14 -15.32 -8.09
C GLN A 25 21.96 -14.37 -6.90
N LEU A 26 20.99 -14.61 -6.01
CA LEU A 26 20.76 -13.78 -4.83
C LEU A 26 21.96 -13.82 -3.87
N TYR A 27 22.52 -15.00 -3.66
CA TYR A 27 23.65 -15.20 -2.75
C TYR A 27 24.97 -14.71 -3.34
N GLU A 28 25.13 -14.79 -4.66
CA GLU A 28 26.32 -14.33 -5.38
C GLU A 28 26.34 -12.82 -5.63
N LEU A 29 25.18 -12.15 -5.63
CA LEU A 29 25.09 -10.74 -6.01
C LEU A 29 25.93 -9.80 -5.13
N PRO A 30 25.93 -9.91 -3.78
CA PRO A 30 26.72 -9.01 -2.93
C PRO A 30 28.23 -9.09 -3.21
N THR A 31 28.75 -10.31 -3.41
CA THR A 31 30.19 -10.51 -3.68
C THR A 31 30.57 -10.00 -5.06
N LYS A 32 29.73 -10.22 -6.07
CA LYS A 32 29.92 -9.68 -7.43
C LYS A 32 29.84 -8.16 -7.46
N VAL A 33 28.89 -7.55 -6.76
CA VAL A 33 28.78 -6.08 -6.66
C VAL A 33 30.02 -5.50 -5.96
N ALA A 34 30.46 -6.10 -4.85
CA ALA A 34 31.65 -5.65 -4.13
C ALA A 34 32.92 -5.75 -5.00
N ALA A 35 33.05 -6.81 -5.81
CA ALA A 35 34.20 -7.00 -6.69
C ALA A 35 34.27 -5.98 -7.84
N HIS A 36 33.13 -5.43 -8.27
CA HIS A 36 33.04 -4.51 -9.41
C HIS A 36 32.63 -3.08 -9.03
N ILE A 37 32.66 -2.71 -7.75
CA ILE A 37 32.11 -1.44 -7.24
C ILE A 37 32.74 -0.19 -7.89
N THR A 38 33.98 -0.29 -8.38
CA THR A 38 34.71 0.80 -9.03
C THR A 38 34.55 0.83 -10.55
N ASP A 39 33.93 -0.19 -11.16
CA ASP A 39 33.78 -0.32 -12.61
C ASP A 39 32.30 -0.22 -13.00
N ALA A 40 31.92 0.97 -13.49
CA ALA A 40 30.55 1.25 -13.92
C ALA A 40 30.08 0.36 -15.08
N GLN A 41 30.98 -0.04 -15.97
CA GLN A 41 30.63 -0.90 -17.11
C GLN A 41 30.38 -2.33 -16.64
N ALA A 42 31.25 -2.86 -15.78
CA ALA A 42 31.05 -4.18 -15.18
C ALA A 42 29.77 -4.25 -14.32
N LEU A 43 29.44 -3.17 -13.57
CA LEU A 43 28.19 -3.10 -12.82
C LEU A 43 26.96 -3.06 -13.73
N LYS A 44 27.03 -2.34 -14.85
CA LYS A 44 25.96 -2.32 -15.85
C LYS A 44 25.77 -3.70 -16.46
N GLU A 45 26.84 -4.38 -16.83
CA GLU A 45 26.78 -5.75 -17.36
C GLU A 45 26.25 -6.74 -16.33
N LEU A 46 26.65 -6.62 -15.07
CA LEU A 46 26.12 -7.42 -13.97
C LEU A 46 24.60 -7.21 -13.84
N TYR A 47 24.14 -5.96 -13.82
CA TYR A 47 22.72 -5.62 -13.76
C TYR A 47 21.91 -6.24 -14.90
N LEU A 48 22.41 -6.16 -16.14
CA LEU A 48 21.74 -6.71 -17.32
C LEU A 48 21.75 -8.24 -17.34
N ASN A 49 22.76 -8.88 -16.75
CA ASN A 49 22.88 -10.34 -16.71
C ASN A 49 22.23 -11.00 -15.49
N THR A 50 21.87 -10.23 -14.47
CA THR A 50 21.10 -10.70 -13.31
C THR A 50 19.61 -10.66 -13.61
N ASN A 51 18.89 -11.69 -13.15
CA ASN A 51 17.44 -11.71 -13.27
C ASN A 51 16.82 -10.48 -12.58
N PRO A 52 15.92 -9.73 -13.24
CA PRO A 52 15.37 -8.50 -12.68
C PRO A 52 14.55 -8.73 -11.41
N LEU A 53 13.93 -9.91 -11.25
CA LEU A 53 13.25 -10.29 -10.01
C LEU A 53 14.25 -10.47 -8.86
N ILE A 54 15.41 -11.07 -9.13
CA ILE A 54 16.42 -11.35 -8.10
C ILE A 54 17.18 -10.08 -7.69
N SER A 55 17.51 -9.21 -8.64
CA SER A 55 18.12 -7.91 -8.32
C SER A 55 17.20 -7.04 -7.46
N SER A 56 15.90 -7.01 -7.77
CA SER A 56 14.91 -6.30 -6.94
C SER A 56 14.68 -6.99 -5.59
N LEU A 57 14.70 -8.33 -5.52
CA LEU A 57 14.64 -9.08 -4.26
C LEU A 57 15.85 -8.79 -3.37
N ALA A 58 17.07 -8.78 -3.92
CA ALA A 58 18.28 -8.45 -3.20
C ALA A 58 18.19 -7.04 -2.59
N PHE A 59 17.70 -6.07 -3.37
CA PHE A 59 17.46 -4.72 -2.87
C PHE A 59 16.42 -4.72 -1.73
N ALA A 60 15.28 -5.37 -1.92
CA ALA A 60 14.16 -5.37 -0.98
C ALA A 60 14.43 -6.13 0.33
N ALA A 61 15.21 -7.21 0.27
CA ALA A 61 15.41 -8.13 1.40
C ALA A 61 16.78 -7.97 2.08
N MET A 62 17.82 -7.54 1.34
CA MET A 62 19.19 -7.50 1.87
C MET A 62 19.71 -6.08 2.05
N PHE A 63 19.39 -5.16 1.13
CA PHE A 63 19.91 -3.79 1.20
C PHE A 63 19.02 -2.87 2.03
N LEU A 64 17.72 -2.87 1.76
CA LEU A 64 16.79 -1.92 2.35
C LEU A 64 16.51 -2.17 3.84
N PRO A 65 16.23 -3.40 4.32
CA PRO A 65 15.85 -3.63 5.72
C PRO A 65 16.92 -3.21 6.73
N PRO A 66 18.23 -3.48 6.54
CA PRO A 66 19.26 -2.99 7.46
C PRO A 66 19.30 -1.46 7.57
N ILE A 67 19.11 -0.75 6.46
CA ILE A 67 19.08 0.72 6.45
C ILE A 67 17.87 1.22 7.24
N VAL A 68 16.68 0.67 6.95
CA VAL A 68 15.44 1.03 7.66
C VAL A 68 15.57 0.73 9.16
N LEU A 69 16.15 -0.40 9.52
CA LEU A 69 16.37 -0.80 10.91
C LEU A 69 17.32 0.17 11.63
N VAL A 70 18.48 0.47 11.04
CA VAL A 70 19.46 1.38 11.65
C VAL A 70 18.88 2.78 11.81
N VAL A 71 18.23 3.32 10.77
CA VAL A 71 17.66 4.67 10.80
C VAL A 71 16.47 4.76 11.76
N SER A 72 15.63 3.72 11.85
CA SER A 72 14.49 3.70 12.77
C SER A 72 14.91 3.59 14.23
N GLU A 73 15.91 2.76 14.55
CA GLU A 73 16.44 2.63 15.91
C GLU A 73 17.22 3.86 16.36
N PHE A 74 18.03 4.45 15.46
CA PHE A 74 18.78 5.66 15.77
C PHE A 74 17.86 6.85 16.07
N ASN A 75 16.82 7.05 15.25
CA ASN A 75 15.87 8.14 15.42
C ASN A 75 14.73 7.82 16.39
N ARG A 76 14.64 6.57 16.89
CA ARG A 76 13.49 6.05 17.65
C ARG A 76 12.15 6.35 16.97
N ASN A 77 12.13 6.27 15.64
CA ASN A 77 10.99 6.57 14.80
C ASN A 77 10.81 5.43 13.79
N TYR A 78 9.76 4.64 13.98
CA TYR A 78 9.52 3.42 13.20
C TYR A 78 8.78 3.68 11.88
N SER A 79 8.39 4.92 11.59
CA SER A 79 7.75 5.32 10.33
C SER A 79 8.72 5.53 9.16
N GLN A 80 9.96 5.06 9.25
CA GLN A 80 10.90 5.18 8.12
C GLN A 80 10.41 4.42 6.90
N ILE A 81 9.88 3.21 7.11
CA ILE A 81 9.29 2.41 6.03
C ILE A 81 7.99 3.04 5.50
N ASP A 82 7.19 3.68 6.37
CA ASP A 82 5.97 4.40 5.98
C ASP A 82 6.28 5.53 4.99
N ARG A 83 7.43 6.20 5.14
CA ARG A 83 7.90 7.24 4.22
C ARG A 83 8.27 6.70 2.83
N LEU A 84 8.78 5.47 2.80
CA LEU A 84 9.21 4.78 1.58
C LEU A 84 8.06 4.02 0.90
N TRP A 85 6.97 3.77 1.63
CA TRP A 85 5.79 3.03 1.15
C TRP A 85 5.25 3.55 -0.19
N SER A 86 5.23 4.88 -0.35
CA SER A 86 4.74 5.51 -1.58
C SER A 86 5.71 5.42 -2.75
N LEU A 87 6.98 5.07 -2.53
CA LEU A 87 8.05 5.14 -3.53
C LEU A 87 8.48 3.75 -4.01
N LEU A 88 8.62 2.79 -3.08
CA LEU A 88 9.22 1.48 -3.37
C LEU A 88 8.46 0.69 -4.45
N PRO A 89 7.12 0.59 -4.45
CA PRO A 89 6.43 -0.17 -5.48
C PRO A 89 6.60 0.43 -6.89
N ALA A 90 6.57 1.76 -7.02
CA ALA A 90 6.85 2.41 -8.29
C ALA A 90 8.32 2.22 -8.70
N PHE A 91 9.26 2.30 -7.75
CA PHE A 91 10.67 2.02 -8.01
C PHE A 91 10.89 0.61 -8.58
N TYR A 92 10.27 -0.42 -8.01
CA TYR A 92 10.39 -1.79 -8.54
C TYR A 92 9.77 -1.95 -9.93
N ASN A 93 8.59 -1.35 -10.19
CA ASN A 93 7.98 -1.35 -11.52
C ASN A 93 8.82 -0.62 -12.57
N ILE A 94 9.40 0.53 -12.21
CA ILE A 94 10.36 1.25 -13.05
C ILE A 94 11.58 0.38 -13.32
N HIS A 95 12.13 -0.27 -12.29
CA HIS A 95 13.26 -1.19 -12.45
C HIS A 95 12.98 -2.29 -13.47
N TYR A 96 11.82 -2.98 -13.38
CA TYR A 96 11.44 -3.99 -14.38
C TYR A 96 11.37 -3.42 -15.80
N THR A 97 10.81 -2.21 -15.93
CA THR A 97 10.62 -1.54 -17.22
C THR A 97 11.96 -1.10 -17.82
N VAL A 98 12.82 -0.44 -17.04
CA VAL A 98 14.17 -0.01 -17.44
C VAL A 98 15.03 -1.22 -17.81
N TRP A 99 15.00 -2.27 -17.00
CA TRP A 99 15.73 -3.50 -17.27
C TRP A 99 15.29 -4.11 -18.62
N ALA A 100 13.99 -4.12 -18.91
CA ALA A 100 13.45 -4.62 -20.17
C ALA A 100 13.85 -3.75 -21.38
N HIS A 101 13.81 -2.42 -21.26
CA HIS A 101 14.27 -1.49 -22.30
C HIS A 101 15.76 -1.67 -22.62
N LEU A 102 16.61 -1.80 -21.59
CA LEU A 102 18.05 -1.98 -21.78
C LEU A 102 18.41 -3.33 -22.40
N ASN A 103 17.56 -4.35 -22.23
CA ASN A 103 17.70 -5.67 -22.87
C ASN A 103 16.97 -5.77 -24.23
N GLY A 104 16.40 -4.68 -24.74
CA GLY A 104 15.72 -4.65 -26.04
C GLY A 104 14.45 -5.51 -26.10
N LEU A 105 13.75 -5.68 -24.97
CA LEU A 105 12.55 -6.49 -24.89
C LEU A 105 11.28 -5.69 -25.26
N PRO A 106 10.18 -6.38 -25.64
CA PRO A 106 8.86 -5.77 -25.77
C PRO A 106 8.38 -5.13 -24.45
N THR A 107 8.25 -3.81 -24.41
CA THR A 107 8.06 -3.02 -23.18
C THR A 107 6.70 -2.36 -23.03
N MET A 108 5.83 -2.38 -24.04
CA MET A 108 4.57 -1.62 -24.00
C MET A 108 3.71 -1.91 -22.76
N LYS A 109 3.60 -3.18 -22.35
CA LYS A 109 2.85 -3.59 -21.14
C LYS A 109 3.47 -3.01 -19.87
N LEU A 110 4.80 -3.06 -19.79
CA LEU A 110 5.59 -2.56 -18.68
C LEU A 110 5.50 -1.03 -18.60
N ASP A 111 5.50 -0.34 -19.74
CA ASP A 111 5.35 1.11 -19.80
C ASP A 111 3.99 1.58 -19.23
N HIS A 112 2.91 0.83 -19.49
CA HIS A 112 1.61 1.09 -18.89
C HIS A 112 1.65 0.90 -17.36
N VAL A 113 2.20 -0.21 -16.88
CA VAL A 113 2.36 -0.47 -15.43
C VAL A 113 3.23 0.60 -14.76
N MET A 114 4.33 0.98 -15.40
CA MET A 114 5.21 2.06 -14.96
C MET A 114 4.44 3.37 -14.85
N ALA A 115 3.73 3.78 -15.90
CA ALA A 115 2.97 5.02 -15.91
C ALA A 115 1.93 5.08 -14.79
N VAL A 116 1.09 4.04 -14.64
CA VAL A 116 0.06 4.03 -13.58
C VAL A 116 0.66 3.95 -12.18
N SER A 117 1.77 3.22 -12.00
CA SER A 117 2.45 3.14 -10.70
C SER A 117 3.16 4.44 -10.30
N VAL A 118 3.69 5.20 -11.26
CA VAL A 118 4.25 6.53 -11.03
C VAL A 118 3.16 7.52 -10.63
N ILE A 119 2.00 7.50 -11.30
CA ILE A 119 0.86 8.35 -10.93
C ILE A 119 0.35 7.98 -9.52
N TRP A 120 0.21 6.67 -9.23
CA TRP A 120 -0.15 6.18 -7.90
C TRP A 120 0.84 6.66 -6.82
N SER A 121 2.14 6.57 -7.10
CA SER A 121 3.22 7.01 -6.21
C SER A 121 3.16 8.51 -5.95
N ALA A 122 3.09 9.32 -7.01
CA ALA A 122 2.98 10.77 -6.91
C ALA A 122 1.76 11.20 -6.07
N ARG A 123 0.60 10.56 -6.28
CA ARG A 123 -0.61 10.79 -5.47
C ARG A 123 -0.37 10.46 -3.99
N LEU A 124 0.21 9.29 -3.69
CA LEU A 124 0.38 8.85 -2.31
C LEU A 124 1.43 9.70 -1.58
N THR A 125 2.55 9.99 -2.24
CA THR A 125 3.60 10.88 -1.73
C THR A 125 3.04 12.27 -1.46
N PHE A 126 2.25 12.85 -2.38
CA PHE A 126 1.58 14.13 -2.15
C PHE A 126 0.62 14.08 -0.94
N ASN A 127 -0.18 13.02 -0.83
CA ASN A 127 -1.12 12.85 0.29
C ASN A 127 -0.41 12.69 1.64
N TYR A 128 0.73 12.00 1.66
CA TYR A 128 1.53 11.81 2.87
C TYR A 128 2.30 13.09 3.25
N TRP A 129 2.88 13.78 2.26
CA TRP A 129 3.55 15.07 2.44
C TRP A 129 2.63 16.13 3.03
N ARG A 130 1.45 16.34 2.43
CA ARG A 130 0.51 17.37 2.92
C ARG A 130 0.01 17.12 4.34
N LYS A 131 0.03 15.86 4.79
CA LYS A 131 -0.32 15.48 6.18
C LYS A 131 0.83 15.67 7.17
N GLY A 132 2.00 16.13 6.72
CA GLY A 132 3.19 16.32 7.56
C GLY A 132 4.05 15.06 7.74
N GLY A 133 3.81 13.98 6.97
CA GLY A 133 4.50 12.70 7.16
C GLY A 133 6.01 12.69 6.86
N TYR A 134 6.51 13.76 6.21
CA TYR A 134 7.93 13.99 5.97
C TYR A 134 8.54 15.04 6.92
N GLU A 135 7.77 15.59 7.86
CA GLU A 135 8.29 16.52 8.87
C GLU A 135 9.21 15.78 9.84
N VAL A 136 10.24 16.48 10.34
CA VAL A 136 11.19 15.92 11.31
C VAL A 136 10.43 15.58 12.60
N GLY A 137 10.58 14.35 13.08
CA GLY A 137 9.85 13.85 14.24
C GLY A 137 8.43 13.36 13.98
N SER A 138 7.91 13.45 12.74
CA SER A 138 6.63 12.83 12.39
C SER A 138 6.72 11.31 12.49
N GLU A 139 5.86 10.72 13.32
CA GLU A 139 5.73 9.28 13.51
C GLU A 139 4.24 8.92 13.53
N ASP A 140 3.90 7.77 12.97
CA ASP A 140 2.56 7.22 13.11
C ASP A 140 2.29 6.88 14.57
N TYR A 141 1.26 7.52 15.14
CA TYR A 141 0.84 7.33 16.53
C TYR A 141 0.55 5.87 16.90
N ARG A 142 0.26 5.00 15.92
CA ARG A 142 0.03 3.57 16.14
C ARG A 142 1.30 2.87 16.65
N TRP A 143 2.48 3.29 16.23
CA TRP A 143 3.74 2.71 16.69
C TRP A 143 3.98 2.98 18.18
N ILE A 144 3.61 4.18 18.66
CA ILE A 144 3.68 4.52 20.09
C ILE A 144 2.79 3.58 20.90
N ILE A 145 1.55 3.38 20.47
CA ILE A 145 0.59 2.49 21.16
C ILE A 145 1.06 1.04 21.16
N VAL A 146 1.58 0.56 20.02
CA VAL A 146 2.13 -0.80 19.92
C VAL A 146 3.32 -0.97 20.85
N LYS A 147 4.26 -0.01 20.85
CA LYS A 147 5.44 -0.01 21.72
C LYS A 147 5.07 -0.01 23.20
N ASP A 148 4.07 0.78 23.60
CA ASP A 148 3.57 0.82 24.97
C ASP A 148 2.95 -0.51 25.40
N TYR A 149 2.35 -1.25 24.46
CA TYR A 149 1.75 -2.56 24.73
C TYR A 149 2.76 -3.71 24.79
N ILE A 150 3.72 -3.76 23.86
CA ILE A 150 4.67 -4.90 23.76
C ILE A 150 6.00 -4.69 24.49
N GLY A 151 6.36 -3.44 24.80
CA GLY A 151 7.62 -3.07 25.44
C GLY A 151 8.83 -3.01 24.50
N GLY A 152 9.94 -2.43 24.99
CA GLY A 152 11.13 -2.10 24.19
C GLY A 152 11.80 -3.29 23.47
N PRO A 153 12.16 -4.39 24.15
CA PRO A 153 12.82 -5.53 23.50
C PRO A 153 11.95 -6.22 22.43
N ALA A 154 10.65 -6.37 22.70
CA ALA A 154 9.72 -6.91 21.72
C ALA A 154 9.53 -5.94 20.54
N MET A 155 9.55 -4.63 20.77
CA MET A 155 9.52 -3.63 19.71
C MET A 155 10.73 -3.73 18.78
N PHE A 156 11.92 -4.00 19.31
CA PHE A 156 13.10 -4.23 18.48
C PHE A 156 12.95 -5.48 17.59
N VAL A 157 12.53 -6.61 18.16
CA VAL A 157 12.28 -7.84 17.38
C VAL A 157 11.20 -7.61 16.32
N PHE A 158 10.15 -6.90 16.69
CA PHE A 158 9.07 -6.52 15.79
C PHE A 158 9.55 -5.54 14.70
N ASN A 159 10.47 -4.63 15.00
CA ASN A 159 11.10 -3.75 14.03
C ASN A 159 11.91 -4.55 13.01
N VAL A 160 12.78 -5.46 13.46
CA VAL A 160 13.60 -6.31 12.59
C VAL A 160 12.72 -7.17 11.67
N THR A 161 11.74 -7.87 12.24
CA THR A 161 10.95 -8.88 11.52
C THR A 161 9.82 -8.27 10.70
N PHE A 162 9.03 -7.37 11.28
CA PHE A 162 7.82 -6.85 10.65
C PHE A 162 8.04 -5.52 9.94
N ILE A 163 8.52 -4.51 10.66
CA ILE A 163 8.60 -3.13 10.15
C ILE A 163 9.66 -3.03 9.04
N SER A 164 10.86 -3.54 9.29
CA SER A 164 11.99 -3.40 8.38
C SER A 164 11.97 -4.48 7.30
N LEU A 165 11.83 -5.77 7.67
CA LEU A 165 11.92 -6.88 6.72
C LEU A 165 10.59 -7.15 6.00
N TYR A 166 9.53 -7.53 6.74
CA TYR A 166 8.26 -7.95 6.12
C TYR A 166 7.66 -6.85 5.24
N GLN A 167 7.62 -5.60 5.69
CA GLN A 167 7.06 -4.52 4.87
C GLN A 167 7.91 -4.23 3.61
N SER A 168 9.24 -4.27 3.70
CA SER A 168 10.11 -4.10 2.53
C SER A 168 9.90 -5.19 1.48
N VAL A 169 9.82 -6.45 1.93
CA VAL A 169 9.55 -7.61 1.06
C VAL A 169 8.12 -7.56 0.52
N LEU A 170 7.14 -7.12 1.31
CA LEU A 170 5.75 -6.98 0.86
C LEU A 170 5.61 -5.95 -0.27
N LEU A 171 6.26 -4.78 -0.12
CA LEU A 171 6.23 -3.72 -1.14
C LEU A 171 6.92 -4.15 -2.44
N TRP A 172 7.87 -5.07 -2.36
CA TRP A 172 8.43 -5.75 -3.53
C TRP A 172 7.46 -6.80 -4.09
N LEU A 173 6.90 -7.66 -3.25
CA LEU A 173 6.01 -8.75 -3.67
C LEU A 173 4.76 -8.26 -4.42
N ILE A 174 4.18 -7.11 -4.06
CA ILE A 174 3.03 -6.55 -4.79
C ILE A 174 3.36 -6.14 -6.24
N THR A 175 4.65 -6.01 -6.56
CA THR A 175 5.15 -5.70 -7.92
C THR A 175 5.60 -6.94 -8.69
N ALA A 176 5.62 -8.12 -8.05
CA ALA A 176 5.93 -9.39 -8.70
C ALA A 176 5.07 -9.70 -9.95
N PRO A 177 3.78 -9.31 -10.05
CA PRO A 177 3.01 -9.50 -11.27
C PRO A 177 3.64 -8.81 -12.50
N THR A 178 4.35 -7.69 -12.31
CA THR A 178 5.06 -6.97 -13.38
C THR A 178 6.19 -7.81 -13.97
N TYR A 179 6.89 -8.61 -13.16
CA TYR A 179 7.87 -9.57 -13.65
C TYR A 179 7.23 -10.69 -14.47
N VAL A 180 6.06 -11.19 -14.06
CA VAL A 180 5.30 -12.18 -14.86
C VAL A 180 4.88 -11.57 -16.20
N LEU A 181 4.42 -10.31 -16.23
CA LEU A 181 4.09 -9.59 -17.46
C LEU A 181 5.33 -9.37 -18.35
N LEU A 182 6.51 -9.11 -17.77
CA LEU A 182 7.78 -9.05 -18.50
C LEU A 182 8.10 -10.37 -19.20
N LEU A 183 7.89 -11.50 -18.53
CA LEU A 183 8.08 -12.81 -19.15
C LEU A 183 7.05 -13.08 -20.25
N ALA A 184 5.78 -12.72 -20.02
CA ALA A 184 4.70 -12.90 -20.97
C ALA A 184 4.90 -12.04 -22.25
N SER A 185 5.45 -10.82 -22.12
CA SER A 185 5.68 -9.92 -23.26
C SER A 185 6.68 -10.50 -24.28
N ARG A 186 7.58 -11.40 -23.85
CA ARG A 186 8.51 -12.11 -24.75
C ARG A 186 7.79 -13.11 -25.66
N ILE A 187 6.66 -13.66 -25.22
CA ILE A 187 5.89 -14.66 -25.95
C ILE A 187 4.79 -13.98 -26.78
N SER A 188 3.98 -13.13 -26.15
CA SER A 188 2.88 -12.40 -26.80
C SER A 188 3.35 -11.26 -27.71
N ARG A 189 4.64 -10.89 -27.68
CA ARG A 189 5.21 -9.72 -28.39
C ARG A 189 4.53 -8.39 -27.97
N ASN A 190 4.69 -7.34 -28.79
CA ASN A 190 4.14 -6.00 -28.57
C ASN A 190 2.64 -5.87 -28.90
N ASP A 191 1.92 -6.98 -29.07
CA ASP A 191 0.49 -6.92 -29.36
C ASP A 191 -0.26 -6.46 -28.09
N VAL A 192 -0.83 -5.27 -28.16
CA VAL A 192 -1.64 -4.70 -27.07
C VAL A 192 -2.92 -5.53 -26.97
N THR A 193 -3.06 -6.27 -25.88
CA THR A 193 -4.24 -7.09 -25.64
C THR A 193 -5.38 -6.22 -25.10
N SER A 194 -6.61 -6.73 -25.19
CA SER A 194 -7.75 -6.06 -24.53
C SER A 194 -7.55 -5.95 -23.02
N TYR A 195 -6.79 -6.86 -22.41
CA TYR A 195 -6.45 -6.83 -20.99
C TYR A 195 -5.54 -5.67 -20.65
N ASP A 196 -4.54 -5.37 -21.49
CA ASP A 196 -3.63 -4.24 -21.28
C ASP A 196 -4.39 -2.91 -21.20
N THR A 197 -5.37 -2.73 -22.10
CA THR A 197 -6.21 -1.54 -22.10
C THR A 197 -7.16 -1.51 -20.89
N LEU A 198 -7.78 -2.66 -20.56
CA LEU A 198 -8.71 -2.79 -19.43
C LEU A 198 -8.03 -2.47 -18.09
N PHE A 199 -6.91 -3.11 -17.80
CA PHE A 199 -6.20 -2.93 -16.53
C PHE A 199 -5.45 -1.60 -16.49
N GLY A 200 -4.79 -1.17 -17.58
CA GLY A 200 -4.13 0.13 -17.63
C GLY A 200 -5.10 1.29 -17.34
N ARG A 201 -6.28 1.29 -17.97
CA ARG A 201 -7.31 2.31 -17.71
C ARG A 201 -8.01 2.10 -16.37
N GLY A 202 -8.31 0.86 -16.01
CA GLY A 202 -8.99 0.53 -14.75
C GLY A 202 -8.17 0.94 -13.53
N MET A 203 -6.87 0.66 -13.54
CA MET A 203 -5.93 1.08 -12.49
C MET A 203 -5.84 2.61 -12.41
N LEU A 204 -5.83 3.33 -13.55
CA LEU A 204 -5.89 4.79 -13.54
C LEU A 204 -7.18 5.32 -12.89
N VAL A 205 -8.34 4.73 -13.20
CA VAL A 205 -9.61 5.09 -12.57
C VAL A 205 -9.55 4.85 -11.06
N LEU A 206 -8.94 3.75 -10.60
CA LEU A 206 -8.75 3.49 -9.17
C LEU A 206 -7.90 4.57 -8.50
N VAL A 207 -6.79 5.02 -9.12
CA VAL A 207 -5.98 6.13 -8.59
C VAL A 207 -6.75 7.45 -8.52
N VAL A 208 -7.62 7.71 -9.51
CA VAL A 208 -8.50 8.89 -9.48
C VAL A 208 -9.49 8.79 -8.31
N LEU A 209 -10.08 7.62 -8.08
CA LEU A 209 -10.98 7.39 -6.93
C LEU A 209 -10.25 7.58 -5.59
N GLU A 210 -9.01 7.10 -5.48
CA GLU A 210 -8.15 7.35 -4.31
C GLU A 210 -7.91 8.84 -4.10
N PHE A 211 -7.57 9.58 -5.15
CA PHE A 211 -7.32 11.02 -5.09
C PHE A 211 -8.54 11.77 -4.54
N PHE A 212 -9.75 11.46 -5.05
CA PHE A 212 -10.98 12.07 -4.56
C PHE A 212 -11.31 11.66 -3.12
N ALA A 213 -11.11 10.38 -2.75
CA ALA A 213 -11.30 9.90 -1.38
C ALA A 213 -10.35 10.59 -0.40
N ASP A 214 -9.07 10.71 -0.76
CA ASP A 214 -8.06 11.41 0.01
C ASP A 214 -8.38 12.90 0.13
N GLN A 215 -8.83 13.55 -0.95
CA GLN A 215 -9.24 14.95 -0.92
C GLN A 215 -10.47 15.20 -0.06
N ALA A 216 -11.47 14.31 -0.12
CA ALA A 216 -12.65 14.39 0.73
C ALA A 216 -12.27 14.29 2.22
N GLN A 217 -11.35 13.38 2.56
CA GLN A 217 -10.86 13.24 3.93
C GLN A 217 -10.05 14.47 4.39
N TRP A 218 -9.23 15.02 3.51
CA TRP A 218 -8.44 16.22 3.77
C TRP A 218 -9.33 17.45 4.05
N ASN A 219 -10.35 17.66 3.21
CA ASN A 219 -11.32 18.74 3.35
C ASN A 219 -12.07 18.64 4.69
N PHE A 220 -12.50 17.44 5.08
CA PHE A 220 -13.16 17.22 6.36
C PHE A 220 -12.27 17.63 7.54
N TYR A 221 -11.00 17.19 7.57
CA TYR A 221 -10.11 17.51 8.69
C TYR A 221 -9.70 18.99 8.73
N LYS A 222 -9.59 19.66 7.57
CA LYS A 222 -9.43 21.12 7.52
C LYS A 222 -10.63 21.84 8.11
N ALA A 223 -11.85 21.48 7.69
CA ALA A 223 -13.08 22.05 8.22
C ALA A 223 -13.22 21.82 9.73
N ARG A 224 -12.94 20.59 10.20
CA ARG A 224 -12.96 20.25 11.62
C ARG A 224 -11.92 21.05 12.42
N GLY A 225 -10.71 21.23 11.88
CA GLY A 225 -9.67 22.04 12.50
C GLY A 225 -10.07 23.50 12.64
N ALA A 226 -10.68 24.09 11.61
CA ALA A 226 -11.21 25.45 11.66
C ALA A 226 -12.38 25.59 12.65
N TYR A 227 -13.28 24.61 12.68
CA TYR A 227 -14.40 24.57 13.63
C TYR A 227 -13.91 24.47 15.09
N HIS A 228 -12.91 23.63 15.39
CA HIS A 228 -12.35 23.56 16.74
C HIS A 228 -11.68 24.86 17.20
N LYS A 229 -11.10 25.64 16.28
CA LYS A 229 -10.46 26.93 16.60
C LYS A 229 -11.45 28.07 16.77
N THR A 230 -12.50 28.10 15.97
CA THR A 230 -13.41 29.26 15.87
C THR A 230 -14.79 29.03 16.48
N ALA A 231 -15.13 27.78 16.81
CA ALA A 231 -16.46 27.32 17.19
C ALA A 231 -17.57 27.67 16.18
N LYS A 232 -17.21 28.07 14.96
CA LYS A 232 -18.11 28.40 13.86
C LYS A 232 -17.94 27.39 12.73
N VAL A 233 -19.06 26.96 12.15
CA VAL A 233 -19.04 26.04 11.01
C VAL A 233 -18.49 26.79 9.79
N PRO A 234 -17.39 26.34 9.17
CA PRO A 234 -16.86 26.98 7.97
C PRO A 234 -17.84 26.85 6.80
N SER A 235 -18.31 27.98 6.26
CA SER A 235 -19.26 28.01 5.14
C SER A 235 -18.70 27.40 3.85
N GLU A 236 -17.38 27.44 3.67
CA GLU A 236 -16.66 26.94 2.49
C GLU A 236 -16.82 25.43 2.26
N TYR A 237 -16.90 24.64 3.34
CA TYR A 237 -16.77 23.18 3.26
C TYR A 237 -18.10 22.41 3.26
N LYS A 238 -19.24 23.11 3.30
CA LYS A 238 -20.61 22.53 3.27
C LYS A 238 -20.85 21.36 4.25
N TYR A 239 -20.26 21.43 5.45
CA TYR A 239 -20.51 20.46 6.53
C TYR A 239 -21.52 21.01 7.53
N THR A 240 -22.32 20.13 8.14
CA THR A 240 -23.17 20.51 9.27
C THR A 240 -22.38 20.48 10.58
N ARG A 241 -22.89 21.19 11.60
CA ARG A 241 -22.30 21.17 12.95
C ARG A 241 -22.22 19.75 13.50
N GLU A 242 -23.30 18.99 13.37
CA GLU A 242 -23.37 17.59 13.83
C GLU A 242 -22.32 16.71 13.15
N GLN A 243 -22.11 16.84 11.84
CA GLN A 243 -21.09 16.09 11.11
C GLN A 243 -19.67 16.39 11.61
N LEU A 244 -19.38 17.64 11.98
CA LEU A 244 -18.08 18.03 12.54
C LEU A 244 -17.92 17.58 13.99
N ASP A 245 -18.99 17.66 14.79
CA ASP A 245 -19.01 17.23 16.20
C ASP A 245 -18.78 15.73 16.37
N ARG A 246 -19.19 14.90 15.39
CA ARG A 246 -18.87 13.45 15.34
C ARG A 246 -17.37 13.19 15.38
N GLY A 247 -16.58 14.09 14.77
CA GLY A 247 -15.12 14.05 14.78
C GLY A 247 -14.48 13.14 13.74
N PHE A 248 -15.24 12.46 12.88
CA PHE A 248 -14.74 11.65 11.76
C PHE A 248 -15.64 11.80 10.52
N ASN A 249 -15.09 11.60 9.32
CA ASN A 249 -15.82 11.82 8.08
C ASN A 249 -16.81 10.68 7.83
N THR A 250 -18.05 11.05 7.50
CA THR A 250 -19.18 10.13 7.22
C THR A 250 -19.94 10.51 5.96
N THR A 251 -19.40 11.45 5.17
CA THR A 251 -20.09 12.08 4.04
C THR A 251 -19.44 11.70 2.71
N GLY A 252 -20.18 11.85 1.61
CA GLY A 252 -19.68 11.52 0.27
C GLY A 252 -19.29 10.05 0.16
N LEU A 253 -18.07 9.76 -0.31
CA LEU A 253 -17.56 8.38 -0.40
C LEU A 253 -17.53 7.67 0.96
N PHE A 254 -17.33 8.41 2.06
CA PHE A 254 -17.32 7.87 3.41
C PHE A 254 -18.70 7.42 3.91
N ALA A 255 -19.80 7.85 3.25
CA ALA A 255 -21.13 7.33 3.57
C ALA A 255 -21.32 5.88 3.08
N TRP A 256 -20.55 5.46 2.08
CA TRP A 256 -20.68 4.16 1.41
C TRP A 256 -19.61 3.16 1.84
N SER A 257 -18.40 3.64 2.10
CA SER A 257 -17.27 2.85 2.57
C SER A 257 -16.55 3.61 3.68
N ARG A 258 -16.16 2.95 4.76
CA ARG A 258 -15.44 3.62 5.86
C ARG A 258 -14.01 4.00 5.47
N HIS A 259 -13.41 3.26 4.54
CA HIS A 259 -12.07 3.50 4.01
C HIS A 259 -12.05 3.36 2.48
N PRO A 260 -12.67 4.30 1.74
CA PRO A 260 -12.79 4.21 0.29
C PRO A 260 -11.43 4.30 -0.42
N ASN A 261 -10.50 5.10 0.13
CA ASN A 261 -9.11 5.17 -0.35
C ASN A 261 -8.37 3.83 -0.16
N PHE A 262 -8.55 3.16 0.97
CA PHE A 262 -7.94 1.84 1.21
C PHE A 262 -8.57 0.75 0.34
N ALA A 263 -9.86 0.85 0.03
CA ALA A 263 -10.53 -0.08 -0.87
C ALA A 263 -9.98 0.06 -2.31
N ALA A 264 -9.81 1.29 -2.79
CA ALA A 264 -9.23 1.56 -4.10
C ALA A 264 -7.74 1.15 -4.17
N GLU A 265 -6.97 1.40 -3.11
CA GLU A 265 -5.56 0.97 -2.99
C GLU A 265 -5.42 -0.55 -3.10
N GLN A 266 -6.23 -1.29 -2.35
CA GLN A 266 -6.24 -2.75 -2.43
C GLN A 266 -6.67 -3.22 -3.82
N ALA A 267 -7.68 -2.59 -4.41
CA ALA A 267 -8.14 -2.92 -5.75
C ALA A 267 -7.06 -2.65 -6.82
N PHE A 268 -6.23 -1.61 -6.65
CA PHE A 268 -5.15 -1.29 -7.58
C PHE A 268 -4.13 -2.43 -7.67
N TRP A 269 -3.65 -2.92 -6.53
CA TRP A 269 -2.66 -4.00 -6.49
C TRP A 269 -3.25 -5.37 -6.84
N VAL A 270 -4.52 -5.62 -6.47
CA VAL A 270 -5.24 -6.82 -6.95
C VAL A 270 -5.45 -6.76 -8.45
N ALA A 271 -5.76 -5.59 -9.03
CA ALA A 271 -5.91 -5.43 -10.48
C ALA A 271 -4.60 -5.76 -11.22
N LEU A 272 -3.45 -5.34 -10.69
CA LEU A 272 -2.15 -5.69 -11.24
C LEU A 272 -1.89 -7.22 -11.23
N TYR A 273 -2.26 -7.90 -10.14
CA TYR A 273 -2.21 -9.36 -10.09
C TYR A 273 -3.17 -10.03 -11.09
N GLN A 274 -4.41 -9.54 -11.17
CA GLN A 274 -5.39 -10.08 -12.12
C GLN A 274 -4.97 -9.86 -13.58
N TRP A 275 -4.25 -8.78 -13.87
CA TRP A 275 -3.66 -8.55 -15.19
C TRP A 275 -2.68 -9.66 -15.55
N CYS A 276 -1.73 -10.00 -14.68
CA CYS A 276 -0.79 -11.08 -14.98
C CYS A 276 -1.48 -12.45 -15.09
N CYS A 277 -2.53 -12.70 -14.31
CA CYS A 277 -3.32 -13.93 -14.40
C CYS A 277 -4.03 -14.08 -15.75
N LEU A 278 -4.71 -13.03 -16.22
CA LEU A 278 -5.44 -13.07 -17.49
C LEU A 278 -4.50 -13.11 -18.69
N GLU A 279 -3.36 -12.42 -18.61
CA GLU A 279 -2.36 -12.44 -19.68
C GLU A 279 -1.67 -13.79 -19.81
N THR A 280 -1.42 -14.49 -18.70
CA THR A 280 -0.77 -15.82 -18.72
C THR A 280 -1.74 -16.98 -18.92
N GLY A 281 -3.04 -16.77 -18.71
CA GLY A 281 -4.04 -17.83 -18.62
C GLY A 281 -3.97 -18.63 -17.31
N THR A 282 -3.20 -18.16 -16.31
CA THR A 282 -2.99 -18.82 -15.02
C THR A 282 -3.65 -18.02 -13.89
N TYR A 283 -4.85 -18.42 -13.48
CA TYR A 283 -5.68 -17.70 -12.50
C TYR A 283 -5.17 -17.76 -11.05
N ALA A 284 -4.27 -18.68 -10.73
CA ALA A 284 -3.62 -18.80 -9.42
C ALA A 284 -2.13 -19.06 -9.61
N ASN A 285 -1.28 -18.12 -9.19
CA ASN A 285 0.17 -18.24 -9.30
C ASN A 285 0.89 -17.57 -8.12
N TRP A 286 2.21 -17.74 -8.04
CA TRP A 286 3.03 -17.29 -6.91
C TRP A 286 3.03 -15.76 -6.73
N ALA A 287 2.80 -14.97 -7.78
CA ALA A 287 2.74 -13.51 -7.66
C ALA A 287 1.51 -13.03 -6.86
N GLY A 288 0.50 -13.90 -6.70
CA GLY A 288 -0.69 -13.63 -5.88
C GLY A 288 -0.42 -13.53 -4.39
N VAL A 289 0.72 -14.07 -3.92
CA VAL A 289 1.15 -13.97 -2.51
C VAL A 289 1.29 -12.51 -2.09
N GLY A 290 1.82 -11.65 -2.97
CA GLY A 290 1.95 -10.22 -2.70
C GLY A 290 0.60 -9.54 -2.50
N ALA A 291 -0.33 -9.74 -3.44
CA ALA A 291 -1.68 -9.19 -3.34
C ALA A 291 -2.42 -9.68 -2.08
N LEU A 292 -2.35 -10.99 -1.78
CA LEU A 292 -2.98 -11.56 -0.59
C LEU A 292 -2.38 -11.01 0.71
N ALA A 293 -1.06 -10.97 0.82
CA ALA A 293 -0.37 -10.43 1.99
C ALA A 293 -0.68 -8.94 2.21
N TYR A 294 -0.85 -8.19 1.11
CA TYR A 294 -1.25 -6.79 1.15
C TYR A 294 -2.68 -6.61 1.69
N LEU A 295 -3.64 -7.42 1.22
CA LEU A 295 -5.01 -7.44 1.75
C LEU A 295 -5.04 -7.77 3.26
N LEU A 296 -4.25 -8.77 3.68
CA LEU A 296 -4.15 -9.15 5.10
C LEU A 296 -3.55 -8.03 5.96
N LEU A 297 -2.53 -7.34 5.45
CA LEU A 297 -1.96 -6.18 6.13
C LEU A 297 -3.01 -5.07 6.31
N PHE A 298 -3.74 -4.73 5.23
CA PHE A 298 -4.80 -3.73 5.30
C PHE A 298 -5.90 -4.13 6.28
N GLN A 299 -6.24 -5.41 6.33
CA GLN A 299 -7.21 -5.93 7.28
C GLN A 299 -6.76 -5.73 8.74
N GLY A 300 -5.52 -6.08 9.07
CA GLY A 300 -4.96 -5.89 10.42
C GLY A 300 -4.78 -4.42 10.80
N SER A 301 -4.18 -3.63 9.91
CA SER A 301 -3.92 -2.20 10.07
C SER A 301 -5.23 -1.39 10.23
N THR A 302 -6.24 -1.71 9.43
CA THR A 302 -7.55 -1.06 9.52
C THR A 302 -8.30 -1.48 10.77
N TRP A 303 -8.22 -2.75 11.18
CA TRP A 303 -8.83 -3.21 12.43
C TRP A 303 -8.29 -2.42 13.63
N LEU A 304 -6.96 -2.26 13.74
CA LEU A 304 -6.35 -1.48 14.81
C LEU A 304 -6.80 -0.02 14.76
N THR A 305 -6.79 0.59 13.57
CA THR A 305 -7.22 1.99 13.38
C THR A 305 -8.68 2.20 13.78
N GLU A 306 -9.56 1.26 13.44
CA GLU A 306 -10.97 1.31 13.81
C GLU A 306 -11.20 1.05 15.31
N LEU A 307 -10.40 0.19 15.93
CA LEU A 307 -10.44 -0.06 17.38
C LEU A 307 -10.12 1.23 18.15
N LEU A 308 -9.06 1.92 17.74
CA LEU A 308 -8.64 3.20 18.34
C LEU A 308 -9.68 4.30 18.08
N SER A 309 -10.25 4.33 16.88
CA SER A 309 -11.32 5.28 16.54
C SER A 309 -12.60 5.02 17.35
N ALA A 310 -12.95 3.75 17.60
CA ALA A 310 -14.08 3.38 18.45
C ALA A 310 -13.87 3.72 19.93
N GLY A 311 -12.63 3.69 20.42
CA GLY A 311 -12.29 4.23 21.73
C GLY A 311 -12.39 5.76 21.78
N LYS A 312 -11.98 6.43 20.70
CA LYS A 312 -11.95 7.90 20.62
C LYS A 312 -13.27 8.56 20.26
N TYR A 313 -14.21 7.90 19.59
CA TYR A 313 -15.46 8.50 19.12
C TYR A 313 -16.66 7.59 19.47
N SER A 314 -17.63 8.13 20.21
CA SER A 314 -18.75 7.33 20.75
C SER A 314 -19.68 6.78 19.67
N GLU A 315 -19.85 7.52 18.57
CA GLU A 315 -20.69 7.13 17.43
C GLU A 315 -20.00 6.18 16.45
N TYR A 316 -18.69 5.94 16.58
CA TYR A 316 -17.95 5.16 15.59
C TYR A 316 -18.38 3.70 15.54
N LYS A 317 -18.82 3.12 16.66
CA LYS A 317 -19.39 1.76 16.68
C LYS A 317 -20.67 1.66 15.86
N VAL A 318 -21.51 2.69 15.87
CA VAL A 318 -22.72 2.76 15.03
C VAL A 318 -22.31 2.87 13.56
N TYR A 319 -21.31 3.69 13.25
CA TYR A 319 -20.77 3.79 11.90
C TYR A 319 -20.21 2.46 11.37
N GLN A 320 -19.56 1.66 12.21
CA GLN A 320 -19.10 0.31 11.85
C GLN A 320 -20.23 -0.66 11.49
N GLU A 321 -21.40 -0.47 12.09
CA GLU A 321 -22.61 -1.26 11.83
C GLU A 321 -23.29 -0.81 10.54
N ARG A 322 -23.47 0.50 10.36
CA ARG A 322 -24.21 1.10 9.24
C ARG A 322 -23.47 1.07 7.90
N VAL A 323 -22.15 1.27 7.90
CA VAL A 323 -21.35 1.41 6.67
C VAL A 323 -20.35 0.25 6.57
N GLY A 324 -20.01 -0.20 5.37
CA GLY A 324 -19.03 -1.28 5.17
C GLY A 324 -17.58 -0.81 5.29
N ARG A 325 -16.64 -1.70 5.67
CA ARG A 325 -15.24 -1.31 5.91
C ARG A 325 -14.55 -0.81 4.64
N PHE A 326 -14.56 -1.63 3.59
CA PHE A 326 -13.93 -1.34 2.29
C PHE A 326 -14.97 -1.24 1.18
N LEU A 327 -15.90 -2.20 1.11
CA LEU A 327 -17.02 -2.19 0.17
C LEU A 327 -18.33 -1.86 0.90
N PRO A 328 -19.32 -1.24 0.21
CA PRO A 328 -20.65 -1.03 0.75
C PRO A 328 -21.31 -2.32 1.22
N LYS A 329 -22.08 -2.26 2.30
CA LYS A 329 -22.86 -3.38 2.81
C LYS A 329 -24.26 -3.34 2.22
N PHE A 330 -24.90 -4.50 2.09
CA PHE A 330 -26.32 -4.53 1.84
C PHE A 330 -27.07 -3.82 3.00
N GLY A 331 -27.90 -2.84 2.67
CA GLY A 331 -28.57 -1.99 3.67
C GLY A 331 -27.67 -0.93 4.30
N THR A 332 -26.62 -0.45 3.61
CA THR A 332 -25.85 0.71 4.06
C THR A 332 -26.75 1.90 4.35
N LYS A 333 -26.56 2.52 5.52
CA LYS A 333 -27.35 3.67 6.00
C LYS A 333 -26.43 4.85 6.29
N SER A 334 -26.88 6.04 5.90
CA SER A 334 -26.17 7.28 6.23
C SER A 334 -26.12 7.49 7.76
N MET A 335 -25.03 8.09 8.24
CA MET A 335 -24.94 8.55 9.63
C MET A 335 -25.81 9.78 9.90
N ASP A 336 -26.30 10.45 8.85
CA ASP A 336 -27.26 11.56 8.97
C ASP A 336 -28.70 11.07 9.16
N ALA A 337 -28.97 9.77 8.99
CA ALA A 337 -30.25 9.18 9.35
C ALA A 337 -30.39 9.10 10.88
N PRO A 338 -31.60 9.29 11.45
CA PRO A 338 -31.80 9.28 12.89
C PRO A 338 -31.33 7.96 13.52
N LEU A 339 -30.82 8.04 14.76
CA LEU A 339 -30.38 6.88 15.52
C LEU A 339 -31.59 6.12 16.06
N ASN A 340 -31.61 4.81 15.87
CA ASN A 340 -32.60 3.95 16.50
C ASN A 340 -32.26 3.79 17.99
N GLU A 341 -33.24 3.40 18.83
CA GLU A 341 -33.03 3.26 20.29
C GLU A 341 -31.83 2.38 20.66
N LYS A 342 -31.60 1.29 19.91
CA LYS A 342 -30.45 0.40 20.11
C LYS A 342 -29.12 1.10 19.85
N GLU A 343 -29.05 1.94 18.82
CA GLU A 343 -27.85 2.70 18.47
C GLU A 343 -27.62 3.83 19.48
N GLN A 344 -28.68 4.53 19.90
CA GLN A 344 -28.62 5.56 20.94
C GLN A 344 -28.07 5.00 22.26
N LYS A 345 -28.53 3.81 22.68
CA LYS A 345 -28.01 3.12 23.87
C LYS A 345 -26.50 2.84 23.74
N LYS A 346 -26.02 2.43 22.56
CA LYS A 346 -24.58 2.20 22.32
C LYS A 346 -23.76 3.48 22.43
N VAL A 347 -24.25 4.57 21.83
CA VAL A 347 -23.58 5.88 21.91
C VAL A 347 -23.50 6.35 23.37
N ASN A 348 -24.58 6.22 24.12
CA ASN A 348 -24.62 6.60 25.54
C ASN A 348 -23.65 5.75 26.37
N ASN A 349 -23.65 4.42 26.21
CA ASN A 349 -22.72 3.54 26.92
C ASN A 349 -21.25 3.87 26.59
N ALA A 350 -20.95 4.20 25.33
CA ALA A 350 -19.61 4.60 24.92
C ALA A 350 -19.19 5.97 25.52
N LYS A 351 -20.13 6.91 25.69
CA LYS A 351 -19.88 8.18 26.39
C LYS A 351 -19.61 7.96 27.89
N VAL A 352 -20.38 7.09 28.55
CA VAL A 352 -20.19 6.73 29.97
C VAL A 352 -18.84 6.04 30.20
N GLY A 353 -18.44 5.11 29.32
CA GLY A 353 -17.14 4.44 29.41
C GLY A 353 -15.93 5.38 29.29
N LYS A 354 -16.05 6.49 28.54
CA LYS A 354 -15.00 7.53 28.51
C LYS A 354 -14.95 8.38 29.78
N GLY A 355 -16.11 8.60 30.42
CA GLY A 355 -16.18 9.31 31.70
C GLY A 355 -15.52 8.52 32.84
N ALA A 356 -15.59 7.19 32.79
CA ALA A 356 -15.01 6.30 33.80
C ALA A 356 -13.48 6.08 33.67
N ILE A 357 -12.86 6.44 32.54
CA ILE A 357 -11.40 6.32 32.31
C ILE A 357 -10.64 7.58 32.75
N LYS A 358 -11.33 8.60 33.28
CA LYS A 358 -10.71 9.75 33.97
C LYS A 358 -10.79 9.59 35.49
N THR A 359 -10.06 8.62 36.03
CA THR A 359 -9.61 8.63 37.44
C THR A 359 -8.53 7.58 37.65
N LYS A 360 -7.28 7.96 37.41
CA LYS A 360 -6.16 7.79 38.34
C LYS A 360 -4.95 8.56 37.83
#